data_AF-A0A4D6KGN6-F1
#
_entry.id   AF-A0A4D6KGN6-F1
#
_cell.length_a   1.000
_cell.length_b   1.000
_cell.length_c   1.000
_cell.angle_alpha   90.00
_cell.angle_beta   90.00
_cell.angle_gamma   90.00
#
_symmetry.space_group_name_H-M   'P 1'
#
loop_
_entity.id
_entity.type
_entity.pdbx_description
1 polymer ?
#
loop_
_entity_poly.entity_id
_entity_poly.type
_entity_poly.pdbx_seq_one_letter_code
_entity_poly.pdbx_strand_id
1 'polypeptide(L)'
;MRRSLPAVAVLATLVLLSGCTGALGAGDSAQTAATDNRTVDVGATGAVSAQPDQAVVRVGVETRAGDAATARQQLADNVTQLRDALADIEGAQVRTNGYDIGQDYRRPPSETEDPEPRYVARQSFEITINDTSKAGSVIDTAVANGANDVDNVEFTLSADRRNELEEQALEGAMDRAETKATTIAERADLTIEGVETVTTVDRGYRPYAAEATATAAGDGASTDIDSGPVTVTAQVKVTYEAAESA
;
A
#
# COMPACT_ATOMS: atom_id res chain seq x y z
N MET A 1 36.93 -48.55 -76.72
CA MET A 1 38.06 -48.93 -75.84
C MET A 1 37.50 -49.94 -74.83
N ARG A 2 37.60 -51.26 -75.08
CA ARG A 2 38.58 -52.20 -74.46
C ARG A 2 38.56 -52.06 -72.91
N ARG A 3 38.17 -53.03 -72.07
CA ARG A 3 38.28 -54.50 -72.11
C ARG A 3 37.26 -55.19 -71.16
N SER A 4 37.17 -56.49 -71.39
CA SER A 4 36.32 -57.58 -70.89
C SER A 4 36.76 -58.28 -69.58
N LEU A 5 35.83 -59.08 -69.02
CA LEU A 5 35.97 -60.32 -68.20
C LEU A 5 36.20 -60.18 -66.66
N PRO A 6 35.98 -61.24 -65.81
CA PRO A 6 34.68 -61.73 -65.32
C PRO A 6 34.68 -62.15 -63.81
N ALA A 7 33.60 -62.80 -63.39
CA ALA A 7 33.23 -63.35 -62.08
C ALA A 7 34.29 -64.13 -61.25
N VAL A 8 34.17 -64.06 -59.92
CA VAL A 8 34.62 -65.08 -58.95
C VAL A 8 33.59 -65.21 -57.80
N ALA A 9 33.34 -66.45 -57.40
CA ALA A 9 32.33 -66.97 -56.48
C ALA A 9 32.82 -67.12 -55.01
N VAL A 10 32.02 -67.84 -54.19
CA VAL A 10 32.23 -68.40 -52.81
C VAL A 10 31.54 -67.56 -51.71
N LEU A 11 30.46 -67.94 -50.99
CA LEU A 11 29.85 -69.16 -50.40
C LEU A 11 30.25 -69.45 -48.93
N ALA A 12 29.24 -69.60 -48.05
CA ALA A 12 29.19 -70.10 -46.65
C ALA A 12 29.37 -69.04 -45.51
N THR A 13 28.69 -69.01 -44.34
CA THR A 13 28.10 -70.05 -43.46
C THR A 13 27.13 -69.50 -42.35
N LEU A 14 26.17 -70.35 -41.96
CA LEU A 14 25.56 -70.68 -40.61
C LEU A 14 24.82 -69.69 -39.66
N VAL A 15 23.50 -69.95 -39.51
CA VAL A 15 22.69 -70.42 -38.32
C VAL A 15 22.91 -69.82 -36.91
N LEU A 16 21.81 -69.44 -36.22
CA LEU A 16 21.45 -69.88 -34.85
C LEU A 16 20.01 -69.49 -34.43
N LEU A 17 19.25 -70.48 -33.94
CA LEU A 17 17.95 -70.38 -33.25
C LEU A 17 18.15 -70.14 -31.75
N SER A 18 17.25 -69.39 -31.10
CA SER A 18 16.82 -69.51 -29.67
C SER A 18 15.77 -68.41 -29.41
N GLY A 19 14.58 -68.62 -28.83
CA GLY A 19 14.16 -69.60 -27.83
C GLY A 19 13.55 -68.80 -26.68
N CYS A 20 12.23 -68.58 -26.70
CA CYS A 20 11.49 -67.79 -25.71
C CYS A 20 11.33 -68.56 -24.40
N THR A 21 11.83 -68.02 -23.30
CA THR A 21 11.43 -68.40 -21.92
C THR A 21 11.26 -67.13 -21.10
N GLY A 22 10.00 -66.76 -20.86
CA GLY A 22 9.61 -65.65 -20.00
C GLY A 22 9.82 -66.01 -18.54
N ALA A 23 10.66 -65.24 -17.84
CA ALA A 23 10.73 -65.21 -16.39
C ALA A 23 9.77 -64.13 -15.90
N LEU A 24 8.74 -64.55 -15.17
CA LEU A 24 7.86 -63.70 -14.37
C LEU A 24 8.68 -63.15 -13.20
N GLY A 25 9.31 -61.99 -13.41
CA GLY A 25 9.75 -61.13 -12.32
C GLY A 25 8.56 -60.33 -11.84
N ALA A 26 7.99 -60.72 -10.70
CA ALA A 26 7.08 -59.88 -9.94
C ALA A 26 7.83 -58.61 -9.51
N GLY A 27 7.71 -57.56 -10.34
CA GLY A 27 8.01 -56.21 -9.92
C GLY A 27 6.94 -55.82 -8.92
N ASP A 28 7.29 -55.87 -7.63
CA ASP A 28 6.61 -55.15 -6.57
C ASP A 28 6.57 -53.68 -7.00
N SER A 29 5.47 -53.33 -7.66
CA SER A 29 5.13 -51.94 -7.92
C SER A 29 4.63 -51.45 -6.58
N ALA A 30 5.55 -51.02 -5.73
CA ALA A 30 5.26 -50.10 -4.65
C ALA A 30 4.66 -48.86 -5.32
N GLN A 31 3.37 -48.94 -5.61
CA GLN A 31 2.52 -47.83 -5.96
C GLN A 31 2.58 -46.96 -4.72
N THR A 32 3.51 -46.00 -4.74
CA THR A 32 3.46 -44.84 -3.88
C THR A 32 2.06 -44.31 -4.11
N ALA A 33 1.15 -44.58 -3.18
CA ALA A 33 -0.12 -43.89 -3.12
C ALA A 33 0.29 -42.42 -3.07
N ALA A 34 0.18 -41.73 -4.20
CA ALA A 34 0.05 -40.30 -4.17
C ALA A 34 -1.17 -40.10 -3.29
N THR A 35 -0.96 -39.69 -2.04
CA THR A 35 -2.03 -39.10 -1.25
C THR A 35 -2.52 -37.97 -2.14
N ASP A 36 -3.67 -38.15 -2.79
CA ASP A 36 -4.37 -37.09 -3.51
C ASP A 36 -4.73 -36.07 -2.44
N ASN A 37 -3.78 -35.18 -2.10
CA ASN A 37 -3.99 -34.14 -1.13
C ASN A 37 -4.93 -33.14 -1.80
N ARG A 38 -6.22 -33.25 -1.52
CA ARG A 38 -7.22 -32.35 -2.04
C ARG A 38 -7.14 -31.09 -1.21
N THR A 39 -7.07 -29.95 -1.86
CA THR A 39 -6.93 -28.66 -1.19
C THR A 39 -8.01 -27.70 -1.63
N VAL A 40 -8.34 -26.77 -0.74
CA VAL A 40 -9.23 -25.64 -1.02
C VAL A 40 -8.47 -24.35 -0.79
N ASP A 41 -8.18 -23.64 -1.88
CA ASP A 41 -7.51 -22.35 -1.86
C ASP A 41 -8.51 -21.20 -1.85
N VAL A 42 -8.42 -20.33 -0.84
CA VAL A 42 -9.29 -19.15 -0.72
C VAL A 42 -8.52 -17.88 -0.39
N GLY A 43 -8.99 -16.78 -0.95
CA GLY A 43 -8.63 -15.43 -0.55
C GLY A 43 -9.80 -14.75 0.17
N ALA A 44 -9.50 -14.09 1.28
CA ALA A 44 -10.47 -13.32 2.05
C ALA A 44 -9.87 -12.00 2.54
N THR A 45 -10.74 -11.02 2.77
CA THR A 45 -10.37 -9.71 3.30
C THR A 45 -11.27 -9.40 4.48
N GLY A 46 -10.66 -9.03 5.59
CA GLY A 46 -11.35 -8.43 6.73
C GLY A 46 -11.14 -6.92 6.72
N ALA A 47 -12.13 -6.20 7.26
CA ALA A 47 -12.11 -4.76 7.35
C ALA A 47 -12.78 -4.32 8.64
N VAL A 48 -12.19 -3.33 9.29
CA VAL A 48 -12.73 -2.69 10.50
C VAL A 48 -12.64 -1.18 10.32
N SER A 49 -13.74 -0.49 10.59
CA SER A 49 -13.80 0.98 10.54
C SER A 49 -13.88 1.55 11.96
N ALA A 50 -13.13 2.61 12.21
CA ALA A 50 -13.18 3.35 13.47
C ALA A 50 -13.15 4.85 13.23
N GLN A 51 -13.59 5.61 14.22
CA GLN A 51 -13.38 7.06 14.24
C GLN A 51 -11.88 7.36 14.37
N PRO A 52 -11.38 8.40 13.70
CA PRO A 52 -9.99 8.81 13.81
C PRO A 52 -9.69 9.35 15.21
N ASP A 53 -8.52 9.01 15.74
CA ASP A 53 -7.99 9.51 17.02
C ASP A 53 -6.77 10.45 16.79
N GLN A 54 -6.39 10.68 15.54
CA GLN A 54 -5.35 11.64 15.18
C GLN A 54 -5.76 12.47 13.96
N ALA A 55 -5.32 13.72 13.92
CA ALA A 55 -5.36 14.55 12.73
C ALA A 55 -3.96 15.02 12.37
N VAL A 56 -3.68 15.07 11.07
CA VAL A 56 -2.43 15.51 10.47
C VAL A 56 -2.77 16.69 9.57
N VAL A 57 -2.36 17.88 10.00
CA VAL A 57 -2.54 19.13 9.26
C VAL A 57 -1.23 19.48 8.57
N ARG A 58 -1.27 19.72 7.26
CA ARG A 58 -0.11 20.20 6.49
C ARG A 58 -0.32 21.66 6.12
N VAL A 59 0.62 22.50 6.52
CA VAL A 59 0.62 23.95 6.23
C VAL A 59 1.96 24.38 5.68
N GLY A 60 1.96 25.44 4.89
CA GLY A 60 3.13 26.01 4.25
C GLY A 60 3.20 27.52 4.39
N VAL A 61 4.44 28.00 4.36
CA VAL A 61 4.76 29.41 4.16
C VAL A 61 5.48 29.52 2.82
N GLU A 62 4.95 30.37 1.94
CA GLU A 62 5.53 30.71 0.66
C GLU A 62 5.83 32.21 0.61
N THR A 63 7.05 32.57 0.22
CA THR A 63 7.45 33.96 -0.03
C THR A 63 8.01 34.12 -1.43
N ARG A 64 7.88 35.32 -1.98
CA ARG A 64 8.38 35.66 -3.33
C ARG A 64 9.22 36.93 -3.28
N ALA A 65 10.36 36.93 -3.96
CA ALA A 65 11.20 38.12 -4.07
C ALA A 65 11.98 38.16 -5.40
N GLY A 66 12.60 39.31 -5.67
CA GLY A 66 13.46 39.51 -6.85
C GLY A 66 14.75 38.69 -6.83
N ASP A 67 15.21 38.27 -5.65
CA ASP A 67 16.40 37.45 -5.45
C ASP A 67 16.19 36.40 -4.34
N ALA A 68 16.99 35.34 -4.37
CA ALA A 68 16.89 34.22 -3.44
C ALA A 68 17.19 34.61 -1.98
N ALA A 69 18.10 35.55 -1.73
CA ALA A 69 18.48 35.92 -0.37
C ALA A 69 17.33 36.64 0.34
N THR A 70 16.67 37.56 -0.36
CA THR A 70 15.49 38.27 0.13
C THR A 70 14.31 37.32 0.34
N ALA A 71 14.01 36.43 -0.63
CA ALA A 71 12.93 35.45 -0.49
C ALA A 71 13.14 34.56 0.74
N ARG A 72 14.37 34.04 0.92
CA ARG A 72 14.74 33.24 2.08
C ARG A 72 14.62 34.00 3.40
N GLN A 73 15.04 35.26 3.45
CA GLN A 73 14.96 36.06 4.67
C GLN A 73 13.51 36.25 5.11
N GLN A 74 12.64 36.66 4.17
CA GLN A 74 11.21 36.81 4.44
C GLN A 74 10.58 35.50 4.89
N LEU A 75 10.97 34.37 4.26
CA LEU A 75 10.50 33.05 4.66
C LEU A 75 10.90 32.74 6.10
N ALA A 76 12.16 32.98 6.47
CA ALA A 76 12.66 32.70 7.81
C ALA A 76 11.94 33.50 8.90
N ASP A 77 11.62 34.77 8.62
CA ASP A 77 10.89 35.63 9.55
C ASP A 77 9.46 35.11 9.78
N ASN A 78 8.72 34.82 8.71
CA ASN A 78 7.36 34.25 8.79
C ASN A 78 7.34 32.87 9.45
N VAL A 79 8.31 32.02 9.11
CA VAL A 79 8.42 30.67 9.68
C VAL A 79 8.73 30.70 11.17
N THR A 80 9.51 31.68 11.64
CA THR A 80 9.80 31.82 13.08
C THR A 80 8.52 32.10 13.86
N GLN A 81 7.72 33.06 13.39
CA GLN A 81 6.41 33.37 13.99
C GLN A 81 5.48 32.15 13.97
N LEU A 82 5.39 31.44 12.84
CA LEU A 82 4.57 30.26 12.72
C LEU A 82 5.01 29.15 13.69
N ARG A 83 6.31 28.87 13.78
CA ARG A 83 6.85 27.81 14.66
C ARG A 83 6.54 28.09 16.13
N ASP A 84 6.69 29.33 16.57
CA ASP A 84 6.40 29.71 17.95
C ASP A 84 4.91 29.50 18.26
N ALA A 85 4.02 29.95 17.36
CA ALA A 85 2.57 29.75 17.53
C ALA A 85 2.15 28.26 17.53
N LEU A 86 2.79 27.43 16.70
CA LEU A 86 2.52 25.99 16.66
C LEU A 86 3.07 25.25 17.90
N ALA A 87 4.15 25.73 18.51
CA ALA A 87 4.73 25.15 19.72
C ALA A 87 3.84 25.33 20.95
N ASP A 88 2.99 26.36 20.97
CA ASP A 88 2.03 26.62 22.04
C ASP A 88 0.78 25.70 21.98
N ILE A 89 0.63 24.93 20.90
CA ILE A 89 -0.49 23.99 20.75
C ILE A 89 -0.20 22.72 21.55
N GLU A 90 -0.89 22.56 22.68
CA GLU A 90 -0.71 21.42 23.57
C GLU A 90 -0.96 20.09 22.85
N GLY A 91 0.03 19.19 22.94
CA GLY A 91 -0.03 17.85 22.35
C GLY A 91 0.22 17.81 20.84
N ALA A 92 0.51 18.94 20.20
CA ALA A 92 0.89 18.97 18.79
C ALA A 92 2.33 18.50 18.59
N GLN A 93 2.53 17.63 17.61
CA GLN A 93 3.85 17.24 17.11
C GLN A 93 4.10 17.96 15.79
N VAL A 94 5.05 18.89 15.80
CA VAL A 94 5.38 19.69 14.61
C VAL A 94 6.66 19.14 13.98
N ARG A 95 6.60 18.79 12.70
CA ARG A 95 7.75 18.37 11.89
C ARG A 95 7.84 19.24 10.64
N THR A 96 9.06 19.53 10.19
CA THR A 96 9.25 20.14 8.87
C THR A 96 9.06 19.06 7.81
N ASN A 97 8.12 19.28 6.90
CA ASN A 97 7.77 18.34 5.84
C ASN A 97 8.54 18.63 4.55
N GLY A 98 8.84 19.91 4.27
CA GLY A 98 9.54 20.32 3.06
C GLY A 98 10.18 21.69 3.17
N TYR A 99 11.20 21.92 2.36
CA TYR A 99 11.84 23.21 2.16
C TYR A 99 12.34 23.29 0.73
N ASP A 100 11.99 24.36 0.02
CA ASP A 100 12.40 24.60 -1.36
C ASP A 100 12.68 26.07 -1.60
N ILE A 101 13.63 26.37 -2.49
CA ILE A 101 13.83 27.71 -3.00
C ILE A 101 14.29 27.62 -4.46
N GLY A 102 13.52 28.24 -5.34
CA GLY A 102 13.72 28.10 -6.78
C GLY A 102 13.28 29.33 -7.53
N GLN A 103 13.65 29.39 -8.81
CA GLN A 103 13.11 30.41 -9.70
C GLN A 103 11.67 30.06 -10.11
N ASP A 104 10.79 31.06 -10.10
CA ASP A 104 9.44 30.92 -10.65
C ASP A 104 9.49 31.10 -12.16
N TYR A 105 9.46 29.99 -12.91
CA TYR A 105 9.50 30.01 -14.37
C TYR A 105 8.12 30.14 -15.02
N ARG A 106 7.09 30.58 -14.27
CA ARG A 106 5.78 30.89 -14.86
C ARG A 106 5.95 31.91 -16.00
N ARG A 107 5.29 31.62 -17.13
CA ARG A 107 5.38 32.46 -18.33
C ARG A 107 4.71 33.80 -18.03
N PRO A 108 5.41 34.94 -18.17
CA PRO A 108 4.83 36.22 -17.80
C PRO A 108 3.58 36.50 -18.65
N PRO A 109 2.50 37.01 -18.03
CA PRO A 109 1.33 37.48 -18.77
C PRO A 109 1.71 38.76 -19.52
N SER A 110 2.03 38.63 -20.81
CA SER A 110 2.22 39.75 -21.76
C SER A 110 3.35 40.76 -21.43
N GLU A 111 3.86 41.44 -22.46
CA GLU A 111 5.04 42.34 -22.38
C GLU A 111 4.81 43.65 -21.59
N THR A 112 3.73 43.77 -20.80
CA THR A 112 3.28 45.04 -20.18
C THR A 112 3.21 45.00 -18.65
N GLU A 113 3.42 43.85 -18.00
CA GLU A 113 3.39 43.75 -16.54
C GLU A 113 4.81 43.79 -15.92
N ASP A 114 4.92 44.38 -14.72
CA ASP A 114 6.15 44.48 -13.93
C ASP A 114 6.86 43.12 -13.84
N PRO A 115 8.21 43.08 -13.75
CA PRO A 115 8.92 41.81 -13.67
C PRO A 115 8.45 41.03 -12.43
N GLU A 116 7.68 39.96 -12.65
CA GLU A 116 7.21 39.07 -11.60
C GLU A 116 8.41 38.62 -10.73
N PRO A 117 8.23 38.50 -9.41
CA PRO A 117 9.30 38.07 -8.52
C PRO A 117 9.83 36.71 -8.97
N ARG A 118 11.13 36.70 -9.32
CA ARG A 118 11.75 35.56 -9.98
C ARG A 118 12.04 34.40 -9.05
N TYR A 119 12.02 34.59 -7.74
CA TYR A 119 12.33 33.55 -6.76
C TYR A 119 11.17 33.29 -5.81
N VAL A 120 10.89 32.02 -5.59
CA VAL A 120 9.91 31.53 -4.62
C VAL A 120 10.66 30.69 -3.60
N ALA A 121 10.44 30.97 -2.32
CA ALA A 121 10.91 30.14 -1.22
C ALA A 121 9.70 29.56 -0.48
N ARG A 122 9.72 28.25 -0.20
CA ARG A 122 8.68 27.53 0.52
C ARG A 122 9.24 26.74 1.67
N GLN A 123 8.50 26.70 2.77
CA GLN A 123 8.70 25.73 3.84
C GLN A 123 7.36 25.20 4.32
N SER A 124 7.22 23.89 4.40
CA SER A 124 5.99 23.24 4.87
C SER A 124 6.22 22.45 6.16
N PHE A 125 5.15 22.36 6.94
CA PHE A 125 5.09 21.73 8.24
C PHE A 125 3.99 20.68 8.26
N GLU A 126 4.27 19.56 8.90
CA GLU A 126 3.29 18.55 9.28
C GLU A 126 3.04 18.69 10.78
N ILE A 127 1.78 18.89 11.15
CA ILE A 127 1.32 19.02 12.53
C ILE A 127 0.41 17.82 12.84
N THR A 128 0.86 16.94 13.72
CA THR A 128 0.05 15.81 14.21
C THR A 128 -0.54 16.14 15.57
N ILE A 129 -1.86 15.98 15.72
CA ILE A 129 -2.59 16.17 16.98
C ILE A 129 -3.39 14.91 17.32
N ASN A 130 -3.53 14.60 18.62
CA ASN A 130 -4.34 13.47 19.11
C ASN A 130 -5.80 13.85 19.39
N ASP A 131 -6.13 15.14 19.28
CA ASP A 131 -7.49 15.63 19.40
C ASP A 131 -7.94 16.14 18.04
N THR A 132 -8.70 15.31 17.33
CA THR A 132 -9.17 15.59 15.98
C THR A 132 -10.08 16.82 15.91
N SER A 133 -10.76 17.17 17.01
CA SER A 133 -11.61 18.36 17.07
C SER A 133 -10.82 19.67 16.98
N LYS A 134 -9.52 19.65 17.27
CA LYS A 134 -8.64 20.82 17.22
C LYS A 134 -8.09 21.12 15.82
N ALA A 135 -8.36 20.28 14.81
CA ALA A 135 -7.81 20.45 13.46
C ALA A 135 -8.09 21.84 12.88
N GLY A 136 -9.33 22.34 13.03
CA GLY A 136 -9.71 23.69 12.62
C GLY A 136 -8.91 24.79 13.33
N SER A 137 -8.80 24.70 14.66
CA SER A 137 -8.04 25.68 15.46
C SER A 137 -6.54 25.70 15.13
N VAL A 138 -5.96 24.56 14.74
CA VAL A 138 -4.57 24.49 14.27
C VAL A 138 -4.39 25.27 12.97
N ILE A 139 -5.34 25.15 12.04
CA ILE A 139 -5.33 25.87 10.77
C ILE A 139 -5.47 27.37 11.02
N ASP A 140 -6.44 27.77 11.84
CA ASP A 140 -6.67 29.17 12.18
C ASP A 140 -5.42 29.79 12.83
N THR A 141 -4.79 29.06 13.75
CA THR A 141 -3.53 29.48 14.39
C THR A 141 -2.40 29.59 13.37
N ALA A 142 -2.26 28.62 12.47
CA ALA A 142 -1.21 28.64 11.47
C ALA A 142 -1.37 29.82 10.50
N VAL A 143 -2.59 30.05 9.99
CA VAL A 143 -2.89 31.12 9.04
C VAL A 143 -2.70 32.49 9.69
N ALA A 144 -3.18 32.68 10.93
CA ALA A 144 -2.98 33.92 11.67
C ALA A 144 -1.50 34.25 11.95
N ASN A 145 -0.61 33.26 11.87
CA ASN A 145 0.83 33.39 12.17
C ASN A 145 1.73 33.17 10.94
N GLY A 146 1.20 33.40 9.73
CA GLY A 146 2.01 33.51 8.52
C GLY A 146 2.00 32.30 7.60
N ALA A 147 1.28 31.21 7.94
CA ALA A 147 0.95 30.20 6.95
C ALA A 147 0.02 30.79 5.88
N ASN A 148 0.37 30.59 4.62
CA ASN A 148 -0.40 31.08 3.47
C ASN A 148 -0.67 29.98 2.45
N ASP A 149 -0.32 28.75 2.80
CA ASP A 149 -0.60 27.54 2.07
C ASP A 149 -1.14 26.51 3.05
N VAL A 150 -2.30 25.93 2.78
CA VAL A 150 -2.89 24.86 3.60
C VAL A 150 -3.08 23.69 2.64
N ASP A 151 -2.12 22.77 2.65
CA ASP A 151 -2.01 21.71 1.66
C ASP A 151 -3.12 20.67 1.83
N ASN A 152 -3.29 20.16 3.06
CA ASN A 152 -4.17 19.03 3.34
C ASN A 152 -4.45 18.86 4.83
N VAL A 153 -5.64 18.33 5.15
CA VAL A 153 -6.02 17.86 6.48
C VAL A 153 -6.38 16.39 6.39
N GLU A 154 -5.68 15.55 7.13
CA GLU A 154 -5.85 14.10 7.12
C GLU A 154 -6.25 13.62 8.51
N PHE A 155 -7.39 12.95 8.62
CA PHE A 155 -7.78 12.24 9.82
C PHE A 155 -7.33 10.80 9.73
N THR A 156 -6.62 10.35 10.75
CA THR A 156 -5.92 9.07 10.77
C THR A 156 -6.03 8.41 12.13
N LEU A 157 -5.42 7.23 12.23
CA LEU A 157 -5.33 6.46 13.46
C LEU A 157 -3.91 6.54 14.01
N SER A 158 -3.79 6.60 15.33
CA SER A 158 -2.55 6.38 16.05
C SER A 158 -1.96 5.01 15.70
N ALA A 159 -0.64 4.87 15.85
CA ALA A 159 0.02 3.60 15.54
C ALA A 159 -0.53 2.44 16.39
N ASP A 160 -0.77 2.69 17.67
CA ASP A 160 -1.31 1.69 18.59
C ASP A 160 -2.74 1.30 18.21
N ARG A 161 -3.61 2.28 17.92
CA ARG A 161 -4.99 2.02 17.49
C ARG A 161 -5.04 1.29 16.15
N ARG A 162 -4.12 1.62 15.24
CA ARG A 162 -4.01 0.93 13.95
C ARG A 162 -3.66 -0.54 14.14
N ASN A 163 -2.68 -0.84 14.98
CA ASN A 163 -2.26 -2.22 15.25
C ASN A 163 -3.42 -3.04 15.86
N GLU A 164 -4.14 -2.47 16.82
CA GLU A 164 -5.32 -3.11 17.43
C GLU A 164 -6.41 -3.44 16.38
N LEU A 165 -6.70 -2.51 15.47
CA LEU A 165 -7.71 -2.71 14.43
C LEU A 165 -7.23 -3.64 13.31
N GLU A 166 -5.92 -3.72 13.08
CA GLU A 166 -5.31 -4.65 12.13
C GLU A 166 -5.46 -6.10 12.61
N GLU A 167 -5.24 -6.36 13.91
CA GLU A 167 -5.49 -7.66 14.53
C GLU A 167 -6.96 -8.09 14.33
N GLN A 168 -7.91 -7.19 14.62
CA GLN A 168 -9.34 -7.45 14.41
C GLN A 168 -9.70 -7.67 12.93
N ALA A 169 -9.07 -6.92 12.02
CA ALA A 169 -9.27 -7.11 10.59
C ALA A 169 -8.71 -8.47 10.14
N LEU A 170 -7.60 -8.95 10.73
CA LEU A 170 -7.01 -10.24 10.43
C LEU A 170 -7.89 -11.39 10.91
N GLU A 171 -8.40 -11.32 12.15
CA GLU A 171 -9.40 -12.25 12.67
C GLU A 171 -10.60 -12.35 11.73
N GLY A 172 -11.19 -11.20 11.37
CA GLY A 172 -12.31 -11.14 10.44
C GLY A 172 -11.97 -11.62 9.02
N ALA A 173 -10.70 -11.60 8.60
CA ALA A 173 -10.26 -12.15 7.32
C ALA A 173 -10.19 -13.68 7.38
N MET A 174 -9.69 -14.23 8.49
CA MET A 174 -9.61 -15.67 8.74
C MET A 174 -11.01 -16.30 8.86
N ASP A 175 -11.93 -15.71 9.61
CA ASP A 175 -13.31 -16.20 9.74
C ASP A 175 -14.02 -16.29 8.37
N ARG A 176 -13.79 -15.27 7.53
CA ARG A 176 -14.32 -15.23 6.16
C ARG A 176 -13.66 -16.25 5.24
N ALA A 177 -12.35 -16.49 5.41
CA ALA A 177 -11.63 -17.52 4.65
C ALA A 177 -12.20 -18.90 4.99
N GLU A 178 -12.35 -19.20 6.28
CA GLU A 178 -12.92 -20.47 6.75
C GLU A 178 -14.33 -20.68 6.23
N THR A 179 -15.21 -19.69 6.40
CA THR A 179 -16.59 -19.75 5.89
C THR A 179 -16.63 -20.01 4.38
N LYS A 180 -15.76 -19.33 3.61
CA LYS A 180 -15.68 -19.50 2.16
C LYS A 180 -15.15 -20.89 1.79
N ALA A 181 -14.10 -21.36 2.46
CA ALA A 181 -13.50 -22.68 2.21
C ALA A 181 -14.49 -23.79 2.49
N THR A 182 -15.17 -23.75 3.65
CA THR A 182 -16.23 -24.71 4.01
C THR A 182 -17.36 -24.71 2.98
N THR A 183 -17.84 -23.54 2.58
CA THR A 183 -18.90 -23.44 1.54
C THR A 183 -18.46 -24.05 0.20
N ILE A 184 -17.20 -23.85 -0.20
CA ILE A 184 -16.67 -24.41 -1.45
C ILE A 184 -16.50 -25.93 -1.33
N ALA A 185 -15.94 -26.41 -0.22
CA ALA A 185 -15.72 -27.82 0.03
C ALA A 185 -17.03 -28.60 0.03
N GLU A 186 -18.05 -28.15 0.77
CA GLU A 186 -19.37 -28.78 0.84
C GLU A 186 -20.02 -28.92 -0.55
N ARG A 187 -19.82 -27.94 -1.44
CA ARG A 187 -20.36 -27.97 -2.81
C ARG A 187 -19.58 -28.89 -3.75
N ALA A 188 -18.38 -29.28 -3.36
CA ALA A 188 -17.52 -30.21 -4.07
C ALA A 188 -17.53 -31.62 -3.45
N ASP A 189 -18.45 -31.91 -2.52
CA ASP A 189 -18.51 -33.15 -1.74
C ASP A 189 -17.21 -33.42 -0.96
N LEU A 190 -16.61 -32.35 -0.44
CA LEU A 190 -15.41 -32.37 0.39
C LEU A 190 -15.69 -31.79 1.79
N THR A 191 -14.90 -32.22 2.76
CA THR A 191 -14.87 -31.69 4.13
C THR A 191 -13.49 -31.09 4.40
N ILE A 192 -13.44 -29.90 5.02
CA ILE A 192 -12.19 -29.26 5.46
C ILE A 192 -11.63 -30.01 6.68
N GLU A 193 -10.37 -30.43 6.63
CA GLU A 193 -9.69 -31.16 7.72
C GLU A 193 -8.75 -30.27 8.54
N GLY A 194 -8.17 -29.25 7.91
CA GLY A 194 -7.22 -28.37 8.56
C GLY A 194 -6.67 -27.30 7.64
N VAL A 195 -5.79 -26.46 8.17
CA VAL A 195 -5.08 -25.43 7.42
C VAL A 195 -3.70 -25.94 7.04
N GLU A 196 -3.43 -26.02 5.74
CA GLU A 196 -2.10 -26.39 5.21
C GLU A 196 -1.15 -25.19 5.22
N THR A 197 -1.63 -24.03 4.73
CA THR A 197 -0.81 -22.83 4.61
C THR A 197 -1.66 -21.57 4.79
N VAL A 198 -1.11 -20.59 5.52
CA VAL A 198 -1.63 -19.24 5.60
C VAL A 198 -0.57 -18.27 5.11
N THR A 199 -0.96 -17.34 4.27
CA THR A 199 -0.12 -16.20 3.89
C THR A 199 -0.92 -14.92 4.08
N THR A 200 -0.33 -13.96 4.78
CA THR A 200 -0.86 -12.60 4.88
C THR A 200 -0.35 -11.78 3.69
N VAL A 201 -1.24 -10.95 3.15
CA VAL A 201 -0.85 -9.89 2.23
C VAL A 201 -1.03 -8.60 3.01
N ASP A 202 0.08 -8.00 3.44
CA ASP A 202 0.07 -6.73 4.15
C ASP A 202 -0.48 -5.66 3.20
N ARG A 203 -1.77 -5.32 3.37
CA ARG A 203 -2.39 -4.18 2.71
C ARG A 203 -2.59 -3.12 3.78
N GLY A 204 -1.84 -2.03 3.66
CA GLY A 204 -1.87 -0.95 4.62
C GLY A 204 -3.25 -0.32 4.82
N TYR A 205 -3.36 0.44 5.90
CA TYR A 205 -4.53 1.27 6.19
C TYR A 205 -4.68 2.42 5.18
N ARG A 206 -5.89 2.97 5.06
CA ARG A 206 -6.15 4.18 4.27
C ARG A 206 -6.65 5.30 5.18
N PRO A 207 -5.86 6.37 5.39
CA PRO A 207 -6.35 7.52 6.15
C PRO A 207 -7.53 8.19 5.43
N TYR A 208 -8.32 8.94 6.20
CA TYR A 208 -9.40 9.76 5.66
C TYR A 208 -8.87 11.17 5.38
N ALA A 209 -8.78 11.56 4.12
CA ALA A 209 -8.48 12.94 3.76
C ALA A 209 -9.76 13.79 3.86
N ALA A 210 -9.72 14.85 4.65
CA ALA A 210 -10.80 15.81 4.73
C ALA A 210 -10.54 16.98 3.77
N GLU A 211 -11.59 17.42 3.10
CA GLU A 211 -11.55 18.65 2.30
C GLU A 211 -11.89 19.83 3.21
N ALA A 212 -10.87 20.62 3.56
CA ALA A 212 -11.09 21.90 4.23
C ALA A 212 -11.65 22.91 3.22
N THR A 213 -12.86 23.42 3.45
CA THR A 213 -13.38 24.56 2.68
C THR A 213 -12.95 25.85 3.35
N ALA A 214 -11.79 26.37 2.93
CA ALA A 214 -11.33 27.69 3.36
C ALA A 214 -12.26 28.76 2.78
N THR A 215 -13.27 29.19 3.54
CA THR A 215 -14.03 30.38 3.20
C THR A 215 -13.13 31.57 3.48
N ALA A 216 -12.93 32.46 2.50
CA ALA A 216 -12.01 33.60 2.61
C ALA A 216 -12.18 34.30 3.97
N ALA A 217 -11.14 34.21 4.80
CA ALA A 217 -11.14 34.67 6.17
C ALA A 217 -11.35 36.19 6.22
N GLY A 218 -12.59 36.61 6.45
CA GLY A 218 -12.86 37.84 7.16
C GLY A 218 -12.63 37.58 8.64
N ASP A 219 -12.07 38.55 9.37
CA ASP A 219 -11.82 38.49 10.81
C ASP A 219 -12.98 37.81 11.56
N GLY A 220 -12.76 36.57 12.01
CA GLY A 220 -13.67 35.84 12.90
C GLY A 220 -14.41 34.60 12.37
N ALA A 221 -14.11 34.09 11.17
CA ALA A 221 -14.64 32.77 10.76
C ALA A 221 -13.78 31.64 11.35
N SER A 222 -14.41 30.72 12.11
CA SER A 222 -13.80 29.47 12.59
C SER A 222 -13.70 28.46 11.45
N THR A 223 -12.59 27.75 11.34
CA THR A 223 -12.46 26.65 10.37
C THR A 223 -13.12 25.38 10.91
N ASP A 224 -14.22 24.94 10.30
CA ASP A 224 -14.88 23.68 10.61
C ASP A 224 -14.49 22.60 9.59
N ILE A 225 -14.09 21.41 10.07
CA ILE A 225 -13.69 20.29 9.22
C ILE A 225 -14.30 18.99 9.75
N ASP A 226 -15.09 18.35 8.89
CA ASP A 226 -15.70 17.06 9.20
C ASP A 226 -14.71 15.91 8.99
N SER A 227 -14.75 14.95 9.90
CA SER A 227 -13.98 13.70 9.80
C SER A 227 -14.88 12.53 9.43
N GLY A 228 -14.34 11.63 8.61
CA GLY A 228 -14.96 10.34 8.27
C GLY A 228 -14.26 9.18 8.97
N PRO A 229 -14.92 8.01 9.05
CA PRO A 229 -14.30 6.82 9.62
C PRO A 229 -13.09 6.38 8.79
N VAL A 230 -12.06 5.90 9.48
CA VAL A 230 -10.85 5.31 8.89
C VAL A 230 -11.03 3.81 8.86
N THR A 231 -10.77 3.20 7.70
CA THR A 231 -10.88 1.74 7.52
C THR A 231 -9.50 1.09 7.47
N VAL A 232 -9.30 0.11 8.34
CA VAL A 232 -8.15 -0.81 8.34
C VAL A 232 -8.58 -2.12 7.69
N THR A 233 -7.75 -2.66 6.80
CA THR A 233 -8.05 -3.90 6.08
C THR A 233 -6.90 -4.88 6.21
N ALA A 234 -7.21 -6.16 6.35
CA ALA A 234 -6.23 -7.24 6.28
C ALA A 234 -6.67 -8.26 5.23
N GLN A 235 -5.72 -8.83 4.49
CA GLN A 235 -6.00 -9.86 3.50
C GLN A 235 -5.22 -11.12 3.81
N VAL A 236 -5.91 -12.26 3.73
CA VAL A 236 -5.32 -13.59 3.88
C VAL A 236 -5.56 -14.39 2.62
N LYS A 237 -4.57 -15.23 2.30
CA LYS A 237 -4.73 -16.38 1.41
C LYS A 237 -4.49 -17.62 2.25
N VAL A 238 -5.47 -18.52 2.24
CA VAL A 238 -5.43 -19.75 3.03
C VAL A 238 -5.64 -20.94 2.09
N THR A 239 -4.80 -21.94 2.26
CA THR A 239 -4.93 -23.26 1.65
C THR A 239 -5.34 -24.22 2.74
N TYR A 240 -6.50 -24.86 2.58
CA TYR A 240 -7.02 -25.86 3.50
C TYR A 240 -6.83 -27.26 2.93
N GLU A 241 -6.51 -28.21 3.80
CA GLU A 241 -6.57 -29.63 3.48
C GLU A 241 -8.04 -30.07 3.49
N ALA A 242 -8.41 -30.92 2.55
CA ALA A 242 -9.77 -31.43 2.43
C ALA A 242 -9.77 -32.92 2.08
N ALA A 243 -10.83 -33.62 2.51
CA ALA A 243 -11.08 -35.02 2.19
C ALA A 243 -12.49 -35.19 1.63
N GLU A 244 -12.76 -36.32 0.95
CA GLU A 244 -14.12 -36.65 0.53
C GLU A 244 -15.05 -36.72 1.73
N SER A 245 -16.24 -36.12 1.60
CA SER A 245 -17.27 -36.24 2.61
C SER A 245 -17.76 -37.69 2.67
N ALA A 246 -17.81 -38.26 3.88
CA ALA A 246 -18.26 -39.63 4.14
C ALA A 246 -19.77 -39.82 4.02
#